data_AF-A0A3B0BEJ3-F1
#
_entry.id   AF-A0A3B0BEJ3-F1
#
_cell.length_a   1.000
_cell.length_b   1.000
_cell.length_c   1.000
_cell.angle_alpha   90.00
_cell.angle_beta   90.00
_cell.angle_gamma   90.00
#
_symmetry.space_group_name_H-M   'P 1'
#
loop_
_entity.id
_entity.type
_entity.pdbx_description
1 polymer ?
#
loop_
_entity_poly.entity_id
_entity_poly.type
_entity_poly.pdbx_seq_one_letter_code
_entity_poly.pdbx_strand_id
1 'polypeptide(L)'
;MGDEALQKDVLDELGEDRIQELAGELGTDADGATRMVRETVAALPEELTRENGAAPAGVAGLGGFGGLGGLGQGSGGGMLSGGLMSGVIGRITKPVAETVAKRTGLPAAQVARALELLLPVVMTAIAKRRGRKR
;
A
#
# COMPACT_ATOMS: atom_id res chain seq x y z
N MET A 1 -14.61 -8.88 -12.35
CA MET A 1 -13.65 -8.96 -13.47
C MET A 1 -12.56 -7.88 -13.40
N GLY A 2 -12.86 -6.62 -13.04
CA GLY A 2 -11.84 -5.57 -12.92
C GLY A 2 -10.76 -5.85 -11.87
N ASP A 3 -11.19 -6.29 -10.68
CA ASP A 3 -10.27 -6.51 -9.55
C ASP A 3 -9.37 -7.72 -9.75
N GLU A 4 -9.87 -8.80 -10.33
CA GLU A 4 -9.08 -10.01 -10.59
C GLU A 4 -7.98 -9.77 -11.64
N ALA A 5 -8.28 -8.97 -12.67
CA ALA A 5 -7.27 -8.54 -13.63
C ALA A 5 -6.21 -7.63 -12.97
N LEU A 6 -6.64 -6.72 -12.08
CA LEU A 6 -5.72 -5.86 -11.34
C LEU A 6 -4.87 -6.66 -10.33
N GLN A 7 -5.45 -7.65 -9.65
CA GLN A 7 -4.72 -8.56 -8.77
C GLN A 7 -3.62 -9.27 -9.53
N LYS A 8 -3.92 -9.78 -10.73
CA LYS A 8 -2.91 -10.40 -11.58
C LYS A 8 -1.82 -9.40 -11.96
N ASP A 9 -2.18 -8.20 -12.43
CA ASP A 9 -1.19 -7.18 -12.79
C ASP A 9 -0.27 -6.81 -11.59
N VAL A 10 -0.80 -6.77 -10.37
CA VAL A 10 -0.02 -6.49 -9.14
C VAL A 10 0.89 -7.67 -8.78
N LEU A 11 0.41 -8.91 -8.88
CA LEU A 11 1.21 -10.10 -8.61
C LEU A 11 2.33 -10.27 -9.64
N ASP A 12 2.03 -9.99 -10.92
CA ASP A 12 3.02 -9.98 -12.00
C ASP A 12 4.09 -8.89 -11.77
N GLU A 13 3.71 -7.72 -11.25
CA GLU A 13 4.63 -6.64 -10.93
C GLU A 13 5.51 -6.93 -9.70
N LEU A 14 4.97 -7.63 -8.69
CA LEU A 14 5.76 -8.09 -7.54
C LEU A 14 6.77 -9.14 -7.96
N GLY A 15 6.34 -10.13 -8.75
CA GLY A 15 7.13 -11.31 -9.02
C GLY A 15 7.33 -12.19 -7.78
N GLU A 16 7.92 -13.36 -8.00
CA GLU A 16 8.09 -14.38 -6.96
C GLU A 16 9.02 -13.91 -5.82
N ASP A 17 10.10 -13.21 -6.16
CA ASP A 17 11.09 -12.72 -5.18
C ASP A 17 10.46 -11.78 -4.15
N ARG A 18 9.65 -10.80 -4.60
CA ARG A 18 9.01 -9.83 -3.70
C ARG A 18 7.86 -10.46 -2.91
N ILE A 19 7.20 -11.47 -3.47
CA ILE A 19 6.21 -12.27 -2.73
C ILE A 19 6.89 -13.01 -1.57
N GLN A 20 8.08 -13.57 -1.78
CA GLN A 20 8.84 -14.21 -0.70
C GLN A 20 9.35 -13.23 0.35
N GLU A 21 9.84 -12.05 -0.07
CA GLU A 21 10.23 -10.98 0.86
C GLU A 21 9.04 -10.56 1.74
N LEU A 22 7.87 -10.35 1.12
CA LEU A 22 6.63 -10.00 1.82
C LEU A 22 6.17 -11.12 2.77
N ALA A 23 6.32 -12.39 2.37
CA ALA A 23 6.02 -13.54 3.22
C ALA A 23 6.88 -13.55 4.48
N GLY A 24 8.19 -13.29 4.33
CA GLY A 24 9.12 -13.17 5.46
C GLY A 24 8.75 -12.04 6.43
N GLU A 25 8.37 -10.87 5.91
CA GLU A 25 7.94 -9.75 6.74
C GLU A 25 6.61 -9.98 7.47
N LEU A 26 5.68 -10.66 6.81
CA LEU A 26 4.37 -11.02 7.36
C LEU A 26 4.44 -12.24 8.29
N GLY A 27 5.58 -12.94 8.35
CA GLY A 27 5.70 -14.18 9.11
C GLY A 27 4.80 -15.31 8.60
N THR A 28 4.59 -15.36 7.28
CA THR A 28 3.73 -16.33 6.58
C THR A 28 4.49 -16.98 5.43
N ASP A 29 3.86 -17.90 4.70
CA ASP A 29 4.36 -18.47 3.45
C ASP A 29 3.96 -17.63 2.21
N ALA A 30 4.47 -18.02 1.04
CA ALA A 30 4.20 -17.33 -0.22
C ALA A 30 2.70 -17.29 -0.57
N ASP A 31 1.95 -18.32 -0.20
CA ASP A 31 0.50 -18.38 -0.40
C ASP A 31 -0.23 -17.35 0.50
N GLY A 32 0.17 -17.23 1.76
CA GLY A 32 -0.36 -16.23 2.68
C GLY A 32 -0.03 -14.79 2.25
N ALA A 33 1.18 -14.55 1.74
CA ALA A 33 1.56 -13.25 1.17
C ALA A 33 0.75 -12.92 -0.09
N THR A 34 0.61 -13.89 -1.00
CA THR A 34 -0.23 -13.77 -2.20
C THR A 34 -1.69 -13.48 -1.83
N ARG A 35 -2.22 -14.16 -0.81
CA ARG A 35 -3.56 -13.91 -0.28
C ARG A 35 -3.70 -12.50 0.28
N MET A 36 -2.72 -12.01 1.03
CA MET A 36 -2.72 -10.63 1.55
C MET A 36 -2.76 -9.59 0.42
N VAL A 37 -1.99 -9.79 -0.65
CA VAL A 37 -2.00 -8.91 -1.83
C VAL A 37 -3.38 -8.89 -2.49
N ARG A 38 -3.98 -10.06 -2.71
CA ARG A 38 -5.33 -10.18 -3.30
C ARG A 38 -6.39 -9.47 -2.47
N GLU A 39 -6.37 -9.68 -1.16
CA GLU A 39 -7.31 -9.04 -0.23
C GLU A 39 -7.09 -7.53 -0.15
N THR A 40 -5.84 -7.06 -0.28
CA THR A 40 -5.53 -5.63 -0.34
C THR A 40 -6.18 -5.00 -1.56
N VAL A 41 -5.96 -5.56 -2.76
CA VAL A 41 -6.56 -5.05 -4.00
C VAL A 41 -8.08 -5.09 -3.92
N ALA A 42 -8.66 -6.14 -3.34
CA ALA A 42 -10.11 -6.27 -3.15
C ALA A 42 -10.71 -5.32 -2.09
N ALA A 43 -9.88 -4.78 -1.20
CA ALA A 43 -10.28 -3.82 -0.18
C ALA A 43 -10.09 -2.36 -0.62
N LEU A 44 -9.43 -2.11 -1.76
CA LEU A 44 -9.27 -0.75 -2.29
C LEU A 44 -10.63 -0.18 -2.74
N PRO A 45 -10.89 1.11 -2.47
CA PRO A 45 -12.05 1.80 -3.03
C PRO A 45 -12.09 1.68 -4.55
N GLU A 46 -13.27 1.46 -5.12
CA GLU A 46 -13.45 1.41 -6.57
C GLU A 46 -12.98 2.70 -7.24
N GLU A 47 -13.07 3.84 -6.56
CA GLU A 47 -12.59 5.13 -7.07
C GLU A 47 -11.08 5.13 -7.35
N LEU A 48 -10.29 4.31 -6.66
CA LEU A 48 -8.84 4.19 -6.90
C LEU A 48 -8.54 3.21 -8.04
N THR A 49 -9.34 2.16 -8.17
CA THR A 49 -9.14 1.09 -9.16
C THR A 49 -9.79 1.40 -10.51
N ARG A 50 -10.77 2.32 -10.54
CA ARG A 50 -11.47 2.77 -11.76
C ARG A 50 -10.54 3.61 -12.65
N GLU A 51 -10.76 3.52 -13.96
CA GLU A 51 -9.89 4.11 -15.00
C GLU A 51 -9.79 5.64 -14.92
N ASN A 52 -10.85 6.31 -14.44
CA ASN A 52 -10.90 7.77 -14.22
C ASN A 52 -10.62 8.19 -12.77
N GLY A 53 -10.22 7.25 -11.92
CA GLY A 53 -9.80 7.55 -10.56
C GLY A 53 -8.55 8.41 -10.56
N ALA A 54 -8.68 9.68 -10.14
CA ALA A 54 -7.50 10.48 -9.83
C ALA A 54 -6.64 9.67 -8.85
N ALA A 55 -5.38 9.41 -9.21
CA ALA A 55 -4.41 8.96 -8.21
C ALA A 55 -4.54 9.97 -7.06
N PRO A 56 -4.76 9.53 -5.81
CA PRO A 56 -5.03 10.45 -4.73
C PRO A 56 -3.84 11.40 -4.70
N ALA A 57 -4.10 12.71 -4.81
CA ALA A 57 -3.07 13.72 -5.01
C ALA A 57 -1.97 13.70 -3.91
N GLY A 58 -2.13 12.90 -2.86
CA GLY A 58 -1.13 12.60 -1.84
C GLY A 58 -0.08 11.53 -2.17
N VAL A 59 -0.20 10.70 -3.22
CA VAL A 59 0.90 9.77 -3.61
C VAL A 59 1.99 10.45 -4.43
N ALA A 60 1.69 11.58 -5.08
CA ALA A 60 2.68 12.39 -5.78
C ALA A 60 3.64 13.15 -4.84
N GLY A 61 3.38 13.13 -3.52
CA GLY A 61 4.26 13.64 -2.47
C GLY A 61 5.21 12.60 -1.86
N LEU A 62 5.23 11.36 -2.35
CA LEU A 62 6.05 10.25 -1.82
C LEU A 62 7.56 10.37 -2.10
N GLY A 63 8.08 11.58 -2.31
CA GLY A 63 9.51 11.87 -2.17
C GLY A 63 10.01 11.81 -0.71
N GLY A 64 9.23 11.26 0.23
CA GLY A 64 9.49 11.32 1.67
C GLY A 64 9.08 10.09 2.46
N PHE A 65 8.97 8.90 1.86
CA PHE A 65 8.79 7.67 2.63
C PHE A 65 10.12 6.91 2.74
N GLY A 66 10.85 7.24 3.82
CA GLY A 66 11.94 6.42 4.34
C GLY A 66 13.36 6.96 4.15
N GLY A 67 13.80 7.89 5.03
CA GLY A 67 15.22 8.02 5.36
C GLY A 67 15.78 9.44 5.46
N LEU A 68 15.73 10.02 6.66
CA LEU A 68 16.92 10.60 7.27
C LEU A 68 16.72 10.58 8.79
N GLY A 69 17.37 9.60 9.42
CA GLY A 69 17.64 9.63 10.84
C GLY A 69 18.18 11.00 11.22
N GLY A 70 17.76 11.47 12.40
CA GLY A 70 18.12 12.79 12.86
C GLY A 70 19.62 13.00 12.89
N LEU A 71 20.06 14.19 12.52
CA LEU A 71 21.25 14.84 13.05
C LEU A 71 21.00 16.34 13.00
N GLY A 72 20.68 16.93 14.15
CA GLY A 72 20.47 18.38 14.24
C GLY A 72 19.81 18.87 15.51
N GLN A 73 20.23 18.31 16.66
CA GLN A 73 20.27 18.93 17.99
C GLN A 73 19.66 20.35 18.07
N GLY A 74 18.37 20.42 18.42
CA GLY A 74 17.67 21.68 18.64
C GLY A 74 16.60 21.47 19.70
N SER A 75 17.01 21.58 20.96
CA SER A 75 16.16 21.60 22.14
C SER A 75 15.00 22.59 21.98
N GLY A 76 13.76 22.13 22.06
CA GLY A 76 12.61 23.02 22.16
C GLY A 76 11.36 22.43 21.52
N GLY A 77 10.38 22.09 22.36
CA GLY A 77 9.10 21.55 21.93
C GLY A 77 8.43 22.35 20.81
N GLY A 78 7.80 21.64 19.88
CA GLY A 78 7.15 22.23 18.73
C GLY A 78 6.21 21.24 18.08
N MET A 79 4.96 21.29 18.51
CA MET A 79 3.80 20.50 18.12
C MET A 79 3.34 20.83 16.67
N LEU A 80 4.23 20.79 15.67
CA LEU A 80 3.98 21.48 14.38
C LEU A 80 4.40 20.74 13.08
N SER A 81 4.33 19.41 12.97
CA SER A 81 4.53 18.76 11.64
C SER A 81 3.61 17.58 11.27
N GLY A 82 2.68 17.15 12.14
CA GLY A 82 1.91 15.91 11.91
C GLY A 82 0.40 16.05 11.62
N GLY A 83 -0.17 17.26 11.68
CA GLY A 83 -1.60 17.41 11.99
C GLY A 83 -2.62 17.22 10.85
N LEU A 84 -2.25 17.43 9.59
CA LEU A 84 -3.25 17.50 8.50
C LEU A 84 -2.99 16.51 7.35
N MET A 85 -1.73 16.12 7.09
CA MET A 85 -1.39 15.15 6.04
C MET A 85 -1.54 13.67 6.47
N SER A 86 -1.48 13.38 7.78
CA SER A 86 -1.75 12.03 8.32
C SER A 86 -3.22 11.62 8.20
N GLY A 87 -4.14 12.59 8.20
CA GLY A 87 -5.58 12.33 8.29
C GLY A 87 -6.21 11.70 7.06
N VAL A 88 -5.72 12.01 5.85
CA VAL A 88 -6.32 11.51 4.59
C VAL A 88 -5.73 10.17 4.14
N ILE A 89 -4.42 9.97 4.30
CA ILE A 89 -3.79 8.67 4.05
C ILE A 89 -4.28 7.69 5.12
N GLY A 90 -4.23 8.07 6.40
CA GLY A 90 -4.73 7.23 7.50
C GLY A 90 -6.22 6.90 7.42
N ARG A 91 -7.06 7.76 6.82
CA ARG A 91 -8.50 7.46 6.64
C ARG A 91 -8.78 6.37 5.61
N ILE A 92 -7.88 6.13 4.64
CA ILE A 92 -8.08 5.11 3.61
C ILE A 92 -7.24 3.87 3.93
N THR A 93 -5.99 4.03 4.36
CA THR A 93 -5.11 2.90 4.64
C THR A 93 -5.50 2.14 5.90
N LYS A 94 -6.03 2.81 6.94
CA LYS A 94 -6.48 2.14 8.16
C LYS A 94 -7.67 1.20 7.92
N PRO A 95 -8.79 1.60 7.28
CA PRO A 95 -9.88 0.68 7.02
C PRO A 95 -9.49 -0.45 6.06
N VAL A 96 -8.60 -0.19 5.10
CA VAL A 96 -8.03 -1.24 4.24
C VAL A 96 -7.21 -2.21 5.09
N ALA A 97 -6.28 -1.73 5.93
CA ALA A 97 -5.45 -2.57 6.80
C ALA A 97 -6.30 -3.40 7.77
N GLU A 98 -7.32 -2.82 8.39
CA GLU A 98 -8.24 -3.52 9.29
C GLU A 98 -9.08 -4.58 8.54
N THR A 99 -9.54 -4.26 7.32
CA THR A 99 -10.29 -5.21 6.49
C THR A 99 -9.41 -6.38 6.07
N VAL A 100 -8.20 -6.08 5.59
CA VAL A 100 -7.23 -7.09 5.16
C VAL A 100 -6.82 -7.95 6.35
N ALA A 101 -6.48 -7.36 7.50
CA ALA A 101 -6.15 -8.09 8.73
C ALA A 101 -7.27 -9.05 9.16
N LYS A 102 -8.53 -8.61 9.12
CA LYS A 102 -9.68 -9.47 9.44
C LYS A 102 -9.85 -10.63 8.46
N ARG A 103 -9.58 -10.41 7.16
CA ARG A 103 -9.72 -11.44 6.13
C ARG A 103 -8.55 -12.41 6.12
N THR A 104 -7.33 -11.93 6.34
CA THR A 104 -6.10 -12.73 6.31
C THR A 104 -5.86 -13.45 7.63
N GLY A 105 -6.32 -12.90 8.76
CA GLY A 105 -5.97 -13.36 10.10
C GLY A 105 -4.62 -12.82 10.59
N LEU A 106 -3.97 -11.95 9.81
CA LEU A 106 -2.67 -11.38 10.15
C LEU A 106 -2.81 -10.19 11.12
N PRO A 107 -1.81 -9.97 12.01
CA PRO A 107 -1.74 -8.78 12.85
C PRO A 107 -1.85 -7.49 12.04
N ALA A 108 -2.73 -6.57 12.46
CA ALA A 108 -2.95 -5.30 11.76
C ALA A 108 -1.66 -4.47 11.60
N ALA A 109 -0.72 -4.57 12.55
CA ALA A 109 0.57 -3.91 12.47
C ALA A 109 1.46 -4.48 11.35
N GLN A 110 1.42 -5.79 11.10
CA GLN A 110 2.16 -6.43 10.00
C GLN A 110 1.52 -6.07 8.66
N VAL A 111 0.19 -6.10 8.58
CA VAL A 111 -0.56 -5.68 7.40
C VAL A 111 -0.25 -4.21 7.05
N ALA A 112 -0.20 -3.32 8.03
CA ALA A 112 0.12 -1.92 7.80
C ALA A 112 1.52 -1.71 7.18
N ARG A 113 2.55 -2.43 7.66
CA ARG A 113 3.89 -2.36 7.08
C ARG A 113 3.94 -2.95 5.66
N ALA A 114 3.29 -4.09 5.45
CA ALA A 114 3.17 -4.70 4.14
C ALA A 114 2.47 -3.77 3.13
N LEU A 115 1.47 -3.01 3.55
CA LEU A 115 0.82 -2.01 2.71
C LEU A 115 1.77 -0.89 2.27
N GLU A 116 2.71 -0.47 3.12
CA GLU A 116 3.70 0.56 2.76
C GLU A 116 4.59 0.09 1.59
N LEU A 117 4.96 -1.19 1.57
CA LEU A 117 5.72 -1.79 0.47
C LEU A 117 4.87 -2.07 -0.77
N LEU A 118 3.62 -2.45 -0.57
CA LEU A 118 2.72 -2.87 -1.64
C LEU A 118 2.12 -1.68 -2.41
N LEU A 119 1.89 -0.54 -1.75
CA LEU A 119 1.24 0.62 -2.36
C LEU A 119 1.95 1.15 -3.63
N PRO A 120 3.28 1.33 -3.66
CA PRO A 120 3.98 1.74 -4.89
C PRO A 120 3.76 0.76 -6.05
N VAL A 121 3.75 -0.54 -5.75
CA VAL A 121 3.58 -1.61 -6.75
C VAL A 121 2.15 -1.59 -7.31
N VAL A 122 1.15 -1.45 -6.45
CA VAL A 122 -0.25 -1.31 -6.85
C VAL A 122 -0.46 -0.10 -7.74
N MET A 123 0.12 1.05 -7.39
CA MET A 123 0.02 2.27 -8.22
C MET A 123 0.68 2.09 -9.58
N THR A 124 1.82 1.39 -9.62
CA THR A 124 2.55 1.07 -10.86
C THR A 124 1.72 0.16 -11.76
N ALA A 125 1.10 -0.89 -11.20
CA ALA A 125 0.21 -1.80 -11.92
C ALA A 125 -1.01 -1.05 -12.50
N ILE A 126 -1.66 -0.19 -11.70
CA ILE A 126 -2.77 0.66 -12.15
C ILE A 126 -2.32 1.58 -13.30
N ALA A 127 -1.16 2.24 -13.18
CA ALA A 127 -0.64 3.13 -14.19
C ALA A 127 -0.34 2.40 -15.52
N LYS A 128 0.36 1.24 -15.46
CA LYS A 128 0.63 0.41 -16.64
C LYS A 128 -0.66 -0.08 -17.32
N ARG A 129 -1.65 -0.47 -16.52
CA ARG A 129 -2.96 -0.90 -17.02
C ARG A 129 -3.70 0.21 -17.76
N ARG A 130 -3.65 1.45 -17.27
CA ARG A 130 -4.19 2.64 -17.96
C ARG A 130 -3.45 2.95 -19.26
N GLY A 131 -2.12 2.79 -19.27
CA GLY A 131 -1.30 3.00 -20.46
C GLY A 131 -1.53 1.98 -21.58
N ARG A 132 -1.78 0.71 -21.24
CA ARG A 132 -2.03 -0.38 -22.22
C ARG A 132 -3.36 -0.28 -22.97
N LYS A 133 -4.32 0.50 -22.46
CA LYS A 133 -5.65 0.69 -23.07
C LYS A 133 -5.76 1.95 -23.95
N ARG A 134 -4.66 2.71 -24.10
CA ARG A 134 -4.59 3.87 -25.00
C ARG A 134 -4.07 3.50 -26.37
#